data_AF-A0A812JY73-F1
#
_entry.id   AF-A0A812JY73-F1
#
_cell.length_a   1.000
_cell.length_b   1.000
_cell.length_c   1.000
_cell.angle_alpha   90.00
_cell.angle_beta   90.00
_cell.angle_gamma   90.00
#
_symmetry.space_group_name_H-M   'P 1'
#
loop_
_entity.id
_entity.type
_entity.pdbx_description
1 polymer ?
#
loop_
_entity_poly.entity_id
_entity_poly.type
_entity_poly.pdbx_seq_one_letter_code
_entity_poly.pdbx_strand_id
1 'polypeptide(L)'
;MTLDPPEGDWPSFKTLADVMTFAGLTGDPADKDTLAGSLCFLLGSDGSDHPRVFALIPEDDFSKLLEKWKVPAMAAGSLVLQDPTPRQAGQGALVGRTCRVVVGLKPTAASAPVAVASASLTTLHSLFLSGRAPYTDMAVWGPYHHRLAKKIRLKGIRLNSQGEIVPVEINGPADFEAWRESYSVFRTGCIMFGQISPARLDCYEHHIRSYHERYGRGCWALLYQADVRARLELAERLRRQGKEEHDCAVAAGGSHPFDPKIPWEWVWNMIVKDHAFWHRELEEPALLILAKTQKTSQLVGADAPVEVPGNLGADRPTRTQPSVSARTMSGNT
;
A
#
# COMPACT_ATOMS: atom_id res chain seq x y z
N MET A 1 20.65 7.73 7.28
CA MET A 1 20.75 7.43 8.72
C MET A 1 19.37 7.01 9.19
N THR A 2 19.22 5.77 9.65
CA THR A 2 17.99 5.29 10.29
C THR A 2 17.87 6.00 11.64
N LEU A 3 16.67 6.49 11.96
CA LEU A 3 16.39 7.14 13.25
C LEU A 3 16.20 6.12 14.39
N ASP A 4 16.15 4.84 14.07
CA ASP A 4 15.99 3.74 15.02
C ASP A 4 17.34 3.39 15.68
N PRO A 5 17.35 2.95 16.95
CA PRO A 5 18.58 2.53 17.59
C PRO A 5 19.20 1.33 16.84
N PRO A 6 20.53 1.28 16.69
CA PRO A 6 21.19 0.16 16.04
C PRO A 6 20.94 -1.14 16.82
N GLU A 7 20.88 -2.27 16.11
CA GLU A 7 20.53 -3.58 16.70
C GLU A 7 21.43 -3.99 17.89
N GLY A 8 22.67 -3.49 17.93
CA GLY A 8 23.61 -3.72 19.03
C GLY A 8 23.23 -3.04 20.35
N ASP A 9 22.43 -1.96 20.31
CA ASP A 9 22.07 -1.17 21.49
C ASP A 9 20.76 -1.63 22.14
N TRP A 10 20.00 -2.53 21.49
CA TRP A 10 18.71 -3.00 22.00
C TRP A 10 18.77 -3.59 23.42
N PRO A 11 19.79 -4.40 23.79
CA PRO A 11 19.90 -4.95 25.14
C PRO A 11 20.16 -3.90 26.24
N SER A 12 20.53 -2.67 25.85
CA SER A 12 20.78 -1.57 26.80
C SER A 12 19.50 -0.88 27.28
N PHE A 13 18.39 -1.01 26.54
CA PHE A 13 17.10 -0.40 26.86
C PHE A 13 16.29 -1.28 27.81
N LYS A 14 16.58 -1.20 29.11
CA LYS A 14 15.88 -2.00 30.14
C LYS A 14 14.65 -1.30 30.70
N THR A 15 14.65 0.03 30.69
CA THR A 15 13.60 0.89 31.23
C THR A 15 13.13 1.90 30.20
N LEU A 16 11.95 2.48 30.41
CA LEU A 16 11.46 3.61 29.60
C LEU A 16 12.38 4.82 29.73
N ALA A 17 13.00 5.03 30.89
CA ALA A 17 14.00 6.09 31.08
C ALA A 17 15.16 5.99 30.07
N ASP A 18 15.65 4.78 29.79
CA ASP A 18 16.72 4.55 28.80
C ASP A 18 16.28 4.98 27.39
N VAL A 19 15.03 4.64 27.03
CA VAL A 19 14.44 4.98 25.72
C VAL A 19 14.20 6.48 25.59
N MET A 20 13.72 7.12 26.65
CA MET A 20 13.49 8.57 26.69
C MET A 20 14.80 9.35 26.60
N THR A 21 15.86 8.86 27.24
CA THR A 21 17.22 9.42 27.12
C THR A 21 17.71 9.36 25.68
N PHE A 22 17.53 8.22 25.01
CA PHE A 22 17.88 8.06 23.59
C PHE A 22 17.07 8.99 22.68
N ALA A 23 15.78 9.17 22.94
CA ALA A 23 14.93 10.11 22.20
C ALA A 23 15.23 11.60 22.51
N GLY A 24 16.11 11.87 23.48
CA GLY A 24 16.52 13.20 23.90
C GLY A 24 15.46 13.95 24.71
N LEU A 25 14.54 13.24 25.38
CA LEU A 25 13.65 13.84 26.37
C LEU A 25 14.45 14.11 27.65
N THR A 26 14.31 15.32 28.19
CA THR A 26 15.08 15.78 29.35
C THR A 26 14.25 15.76 30.63
N GLY A 27 14.90 15.44 31.74
CA GLY A 27 14.32 15.49 33.09
C GLY A 27 13.97 14.11 33.66
N ASP A 28 13.60 14.09 34.93
CA ASP A 28 13.27 12.87 35.65
C ASP A 28 11.91 12.29 35.18
N PRO A 29 11.87 11.07 34.63
CA PRO A 29 10.64 10.47 34.15
C PRO A 29 9.61 10.17 35.26
N ALA A 30 9.99 10.22 36.54
CA ALA A 30 9.07 10.15 37.67
C ALA A 30 8.43 11.51 38.01
N ASP A 31 9.05 12.62 37.59
CA ASP A 31 8.57 13.97 37.85
C ASP A 31 7.72 14.50 36.70
N LYS A 32 6.41 14.61 36.94
CA LYS A 32 5.40 15.10 35.99
C LYS A 32 5.67 16.53 35.48
N ASP A 33 6.45 17.32 36.21
CA ASP A 33 6.78 18.70 35.85
C ASP A 33 7.99 18.77 34.90
N THR A 34 8.56 17.62 34.54
CA THR A 34 9.60 17.49 33.51
C THR A 34 9.03 17.03 32.17
N LEU A 35 9.81 17.24 31.10
CA LEU A 35 9.41 16.83 29.77
C LEU A 35 9.25 15.30 29.68
N ALA A 36 10.20 14.52 30.20
CA ALA A 36 10.10 13.06 30.25
C ALA A 36 8.92 12.59 31.12
N GLY A 37 8.79 13.13 32.33
CA GLY A 37 7.75 12.69 33.26
C GLY A 37 6.34 13.10 32.87
N SER A 38 6.15 14.21 32.15
CA SER A 38 4.83 14.56 31.58
C SER A 38 4.32 13.53 30.58
N LEU A 39 5.21 12.90 29.80
CA LEU A 39 4.87 11.82 28.87
C LEU A 39 4.61 10.50 29.60
N CYS A 40 5.44 10.16 30.60
CA CYS A 40 5.21 9.03 31.49
C CYS A 40 3.85 9.12 32.19
N PHE A 41 3.53 10.28 32.76
CA PHE A 41 2.26 10.53 33.45
C PHE A 41 1.05 10.36 32.53
N LEU A 42 1.12 10.89 31.30
CA LEU A 42 0.05 10.72 30.30
C LEU A 42 -0.23 9.24 29.98
N LEU A 43 0.83 8.44 29.94
CA LEU A 43 0.79 7.02 29.60
C LEU A 43 0.67 6.11 30.84
N GLY A 44 0.55 6.69 32.04
CA GLY A 44 0.36 5.95 33.29
C GLY A 44 1.59 5.18 33.78
N SER A 45 2.79 5.65 33.47
CA SER A 45 4.07 5.06 33.90
C SER A 45 4.87 6.03 34.76
N ASP A 46 5.84 5.51 35.52
CA ASP A 46 6.84 6.28 36.28
C ASP A 46 8.24 6.26 35.63
N GLY A 47 8.35 5.68 34.43
CA GLY A 47 9.61 5.55 33.68
C GLY A 47 10.49 4.35 34.06
N SER A 48 10.17 3.66 35.16
CA SER A 48 10.88 2.45 35.60
C SER A 48 10.41 1.19 34.85
N ASP A 49 9.24 1.27 34.21
CA ASP A 49 8.65 0.19 33.46
C ASP A 49 9.50 -0.26 32.26
N HIS A 50 9.35 -1.52 31.88
CA HIS A 50 9.99 -2.06 30.69
C HIS A 50 9.39 -1.44 29.41
N PRO A 51 10.17 -1.19 28.33
CA PRO A 51 9.68 -0.62 27.06
C PRO A 51 8.48 -1.33 26.40
N ARG A 52 8.15 -2.55 26.85
CA ARG A 52 6.99 -3.32 26.40
C ARG A 52 5.66 -2.63 26.75
N VAL A 53 5.61 -1.89 27.86
CA VAL A 53 4.38 -1.23 28.31
C VAL A 53 3.89 -0.23 27.27
N PHE A 54 4.79 0.57 26.70
CA PHE A 54 4.45 1.49 25.62
C PHE A 54 4.29 0.78 24.28
N ALA A 55 5.06 -0.30 24.05
CA ALA A 55 4.96 -1.08 22.81
C ALA A 55 3.61 -1.81 22.65
N LEU A 56 2.92 -2.12 23.76
CA LEU A 56 1.60 -2.76 23.76
C LEU A 56 0.47 -1.86 23.24
N ILE A 57 0.62 -0.54 23.39
CA ILE A 57 -0.37 0.43 22.88
C ILE A 57 -0.36 0.32 21.35
N PRO A 58 -1.48 0.27 20.62
CA PRO A 58 -1.48 0.34 19.15
C PRO A 58 -0.86 1.65 18.62
N GLU A 59 -0.28 1.66 17.42
CA GLU A 59 0.43 2.84 16.89
C GLU A 59 -0.50 4.04 16.71
N ASP A 60 -1.69 3.80 16.14
CA ASP A 60 -2.72 4.84 15.96
C ASP A 60 -3.18 5.45 17.29
N ASP A 61 -3.33 4.62 18.32
CA ASP A 61 -3.77 5.09 19.63
C ASP A 61 -2.64 5.82 20.37
N PHE A 62 -1.39 5.39 20.18
CA PHE A 62 -0.22 6.12 20.68
C PHE A 62 -0.13 7.51 20.05
N SER A 63 -0.35 7.64 18.74
CA SER A 63 -0.41 8.94 18.05
C SER A 63 -1.52 9.84 18.58
N LYS A 64 -2.73 9.31 18.79
CA LYS A 64 -3.85 10.07 19.40
C LYS A 64 -3.56 10.48 20.85
N LEU A 65 -2.80 9.69 21.60
CA LEU A 65 -2.38 10.05 22.95
C LEU A 65 -1.36 11.20 22.89
N LEU A 66 -0.40 11.16 21.97
CA LEU A 66 0.55 12.27 21.77
C LEU A 66 -0.13 13.59 21.40
N GLU A 67 -1.24 13.57 20.66
CA GLU A 67 -2.03 14.79 20.39
C GLU A 67 -2.63 15.43 21.65
N LYS A 68 -2.85 14.64 22.71
CA LYS A 68 -3.34 15.11 24.01
C LYS A 68 -2.23 15.49 24.98
N TRP A 69 -0.98 15.20 24.64
CA TRP A 69 0.16 15.46 25.51
C TRP A 69 0.35 16.95 25.73
N LYS A 70 0.50 17.36 27.00
CA LYS A 70 0.82 18.73 27.39
C LYS A 70 2.19 18.74 28.06
N VAL A 71 3.03 19.66 27.62
CA VAL A 71 4.41 19.80 28.08
C VAL A 71 4.50 20.93 29.10
N PRO A 72 5.16 20.70 30.25
CA PRO A 72 5.46 21.77 31.20
C PRO A 72 6.49 22.74 30.63
N ALA A 73 6.13 24.03 30.59
CA ALA A 73 7.01 25.12 30.17
C ALA A 73 7.00 26.24 31.20
N MET A 74 8.17 26.80 31.50
CA MET A 74 8.29 27.95 32.39
C MET A 74 7.85 29.22 31.68
N ALA A 75 6.75 29.83 32.14
CA ALA A 75 6.26 31.11 31.65
C ALA A 75 6.01 32.05 32.84
N ALA A 76 6.64 33.22 32.83
CA ALA A 76 6.48 34.27 33.85
C ALA A 76 6.65 33.79 35.31
N GLY A 77 7.58 32.85 35.56
CA GLY A 77 7.88 32.35 36.91
C GLY A 77 6.94 31.27 37.43
N SER A 78 6.01 30.77 36.61
CA SER A 78 5.13 29.64 36.93
C SER A 78 5.21 28.54 35.86
N LEU A 79 5.00 27.29 36.26
CA LEU A 79 4.88 26.14 35.36
C LEU A 79 3.53 26.19 34.64
N VAL A 80 3.56 26.36 33.33
CA VAL A 80 2.36 26.37 32.47
C VAL A 80 2.41 25.18 31.53
N LEU A 81 1.30 24.45 31.44
CA LEU A 81 1.13 23.36 30.48
C LEU A 81 0.83 23.93 29.09
N GLN A 82 1.67 23.61 28.12
CA GLN A 82 1.55 24.07 26.72
C GLN A 82 1.50 22.89 25.76
N ASP A 83 1.09 23.14 24.52
CA ASP A 83 1.19 22.14 23.45
C ASP A 83 2.66 21.86 23.10
N PRO A 84 3.01 20.60 22.79
CA PRO A 84 4.38 20.24 22.45
C PRO A 84 4.80 20.95 21.16
N THR A 85 6.02 21.48 21.18
CA THR A 85 6.64 21.97 19.94
C THR A 85 6.81 20.83 18.92
N PRO A 86 6.90 21.11 17.61
CA PRO A 86 7.12 20.06 16.60
C PRO A 86 8.32 19.15 16.89
N ARG A 87 9.37 19.70 17.52
CA ARG A 87 10.52 18.93 17.99
C ARG A 87 10.14 17.96 19.11
N GLN A 88 9.48 18.43 20.16
CA GLN A 88 9.06 17.60 21.29
C GLN A 88 8.07 16.52 20.86
N ALA A 89 7.12 16.85 19.98
CA ALA A 89 6.22 15.89 19.36
C ALA A 89 6.99 14.79 18.60
N GLY A 90 8.02 15.18 17.83
CA GLY A 90 8.93 14.24 17.17
C GLY A 90 9.68 13.33 18.14
N GLN A 91 10.11 13.86 19.30
CA GLN A 91 10.78 13.08 20.34
C GLN A 91 9.82 12.08 21.01
N GLY A 92 8.58 12.48 21.32
CA GLY A 92 7.56 11.58 21.86
C GLY A 92 7.21 10.45 20.88
N ALA A 93 7.11 10.75 19.58
CA ALA A 93 6.90 9.74 18.55
C ALA A 93 8.09 8.77 18.43
N LEU A 94 9.31 9.27 18.58
CA LEU A 94 10.53 8.45 18.57
C LEU A 94 10.59 7.49 19.76
N VAL A 95 10.11 7.90 20.95
CA VAL A 95 9.99 6.99 22.12
C VAL A 95 9.08 5.81 21.78
N GLY A 96 7.86 6.07 21.30
CA GLY A 96 6.91 5.00 20.95
C GLY A 96 7.47 4.04 19.89
N ARG A 97 8.14 4.58 18.87
CA ARG A 97 8.81 3.77 17.83
C ARG A 97 9.93 2.93 18.41
N THR A 98 10.79 3.52 19.23
CA THR A 98 11.95 2.84 19.83
C THR A 98 11.50 1.72 20.75
N CYS A 99 10.47 1.94 21.58
CA CYS A 99 9.89 0.91 22.44
C CYS A 99 9.42 -0.33 21.66
N ARG A 100 8.83 -0.15 20.48
CA ARG A 100 8.40 -1.27 19.62
C ARG A 100 9.57 -2.02 19.01
N VAL A 101 10.53 -1.28 18.45
CA VAL A 101 11.73 -1.85 17.80
C VAL A 101 12.53 -2.69 18.81
N VAL A 102 12.74 -2.17 20.02
CA VAL A 102 13.47 -2.87 21.10
C VAL A 102 12.79 -4.17 21.51
N VAL A 103 11.45 -4.22 21.49
CA VAL A 103 10.67 -5.43 21.86
C VAL A 103 10.50 -6.39 20.66
N GLY A 104 11.12 -6.09 19.52
CA GLY A 104 11.02 -6.90 18.30
C GLY A 104 9.67 -6.77 17.58
N LEU A 105 8.82 -5.85 18.03
CA LEU A 105 7.64 -5.43 17.28
C LEU A 105 8.12 -4.53 16.15
N LYS A 106 8.43 -5.14 15.01
CA LYS A 106 8.61 -4.38 13.76
C LYS A 106 7.35 -3.53 13.55
N PRO A 107 7.48 -2.29 13.02
CA PRO A 107 6.32 -1.51 12.63
C PRO A 107 5.45 -2.42 11.78
N THR A 108 4.30 -2.82 12.32
CA THR A 108 3.28 -3.42 11.48
C THR A 108 2.98 -2.30 10.51
N ALA A 109 3.00 -2.57 9.21
CA ALA A 109 2.49 -1.64 8.20
C ALA A 109 0.96 -1.50 8.41
N ALA A 110 0.55 -1.05 9.59
CA ALA A 110 -0.79 -0.71 9.97
C ALA A 110 -1.07 0.59 9.21
N SER A 111 -1.67 0.42 8.04
CA SER A 111 -2.48 1.43 7.35
C SER A 111 -1.98 2.87 7.42
N ALA A 112 -0.68 3.11 7.19
CA ALA A 112 -0.32 4.38 6.59
C ALA A 112 -1.21 4.47 5.34
N PRO A 113 -2.08 5.49 5.20
CA PRO A 113 -2.89 5.63 4.00
C PRO A 113 -1.91 5.56 2.84
N VAL A 114 -2.02 4.51 2.03
CA VAL A 114 -1.03 4.25 0.98
C VAL A 114 -0.99 5.53 0.16
N ALA A 115 0.16 6.21 0.21
CA ALA A 115 0.25 7.58 -0.25
C ALA A 115 -0.07 7.63 -1.75
N VAL A 116 -1.31 8.01 -2.06
CA VAL A 116 -1.78 8.16 -3.45
C VAL A 116 -1.25 9.49 -3.96
N ALA A 117 -0.65 9.50 -5.14
CA ALA A 117 -0.19 10.75 -5.74
C ALA A 117 -1.39 11.68 -6.01
N SER A 118 -1.23 12.99 -5.78
CA SER A 118 -2.32 13.97 -5.92
C SER A 118 -2.93 13.98 -7.32
N ALA A 119 -2.11 13.87 -8.38
CA ALA A 119 -2.58 13.79 -9.76
C ALA A 119 -3.44 12.53 -10.01
N SER A 120 -3.07 11.40 -9.42
CA SER A 120 -3.82 10.15 -9.48
C SER A 120 -5.19 10.31 -8.82
N LEU A 121 -5.24 10.91 -7.63
CA LEU A 121 -6.49 11.23 -6.93
C LEU A 121 -7.41 12.15 -7.75
N THR A 122 -6.87 13.17 -8.41
CA THR A 122 -7.66 14.06 -9.28
C THR A 122 -8.32 13.30 -10.43
N THR A 123 -7.60 12.38 -11.06
CA THR A 123 -8.17 11.56 -12.14
C THR A 123 -9.31 10.67 -11.63
N LEU A 124 -9.10 10.00 -10.50
CA LEU A 124 -10.13 9.15 -9.88
C LEU A 124 -11.36 9.99 -9.46
N HIS A 125 -11.14 11.18 -8.89
CA HIS A 125 -12.21 12.11 -8.56
C HIS A 125 -13.01 12.56 -9.79
N SER A 126 -12.33 12.85 -10.90
CA SER A 126 -12.98 13.22 -12.17
C SER A 126 -13.84 12.08 -12.73
N LEU A 127 -13.42 10.82 -12.56
CA LEU A 127 -14.23 9.65 -12.93
C LEU A 127 -15.52 9.57 -12.10
N PHE A 128 -15.41 9.78 -10.78
CA PHE A 128 -16.60 9.83 -9.91
C PHE A 128 -17.55 10.97 -10.27
N LEU A 129 -17.03 12.18 -10.51
CA LEU A 129 -17.85 13.33 -10.90
C LEU A 129 -18.54 13.13 -12.26
N SER A 130 -17.90 12.42 -13.19
CA SER A 130 -18.48 12.09 -14.50
C SER A 130 -19.43 10.90 -14.47
N GLY A 131 -19.60 10.23 -13.32
CA GLY A 131 -20.48 9.07 -13.16
C GLY A 131 -20.04 7.85 -13.96
N ARG A 132 -18.76 7.77 -14.33
CA ARG A 132 -18.15 6.65 -15.06
C ARG A 132 -17.55 5.65 -14.10
N ALA A 133 -17.45 4.39 -14.52
CA ALA A 133 -16.72 3.34 -13.79
C ALA A 133 -15.39 3.88 -13.25
N PRO A 134 -15.12 3.74 -11.93
CA PRO A 134 -13.87 4.19 -11.32
C PRO A 134 -12.78 3.17 -11.66
N TYR A 135 -12.44 3.06 -12.94
CA TYR A 135 -11.42 2.17 -13.43
C TYR A 135 -10.05 2.82 -13.31
N THR A 136 -9.14 2.13 -12.62
CA THR A 136 -7.71 2.46 -12.59
C THR A 136 -6.92 1.27 -13.10
N ASP A 137 -6.03 1.50 -14.06
CA ASP A 137 -5.11 0.49 -14.55
C ASP A 137 -4.06 0.21 -13.47
N MET A 138 -4.05 -1.01 -12.93
CA MET A 138 -3.17 -1.44 -11.84
C MET A 138 -1.70 -1.57 -12.26
N ALA A 139 -1.40 -1.53 -13.57
CA ALA A 139 -0.04 -1.44 -14.10
C ALA A 139 0.57 -0.04 -13.88
N VAL A 140 -0.28 0.98 -13.80
CA VAL A 140 0.09 2.39 -13.60
C VAL A 140 -0.24 2.84 -12.16
N TRP A 141 -1.34 2.31 -11.61
CA TRP A 141 -1.91 2.65 -10.32
C TRP A 141 -1.32 1.78 -9.21
N GLY A 142 -0.03 1.96 -8.95
CA GLY A 142 0.70 1.23 -7.90
C GLY A 142 1.27 2.14 -6.81
N PRO A 143 1.81 1.56 -5.73
CA PRO A 143 2.50 2.30 -4.68
C PRO A 143 3.71 3.08 -5.23
N TYR A 144 4.04 4.20 -4.59
CA TYR A 144 5.15 5.08 -5.00
C TYR A 144 5.04 5.65 -6.43
N HIS A 145 3.83 5.96 -6.89
CA HIS A 145 3.56 6.47 -8.25
C HIS A 145 4.46 7.66 -8.65
N HIS A 146 4.85 8.56 -7.73
CA HIS A 146 5.79 9.67 -8.03
C HIS A 146 7.19 9.21 -8.49
N ARG A 147 7.66 8.04 -8.02
CA ARG A 147 8.92 7.42 -8.45
C ARG A 147 8.73 6.65 -9.75
N LEU A 148 7.62 5.93 -9.88
CA LEU A 148 7.29 5.17 -11.09
C LEU A 148 6.97 6.09 -12.28
N ALA A 149 6.32 7.24 -12.08
CA ALA A 149 6.01 8.18 -13.16
C ALA A 149 7.26 8.64 -13.92
N LYS A 150 8.39 8.83 -13.22
CA LYS A 150 9.69 9.14 -13.86
C LYS A 150 10.22 7.96 -14.70
N LYS A 151 9.99 6.72 -14.26
CA LYS A 151 10.34 5.50 -15.01
C LYS A 151 9.40 5.28 -16.21
N ILE A 152 8.10 5.53 -16.05
CA ILE A 152 7.09 5.48 -17.11
C ILE A 152 7.44 6.49 -18.21
N ARG A 153 7.79 7.73 -17.85
CA ARG A 153 8.24 8.75 -18.81
C ARG A 153 9.56 8.42 -19.53
N LEU A 154 10.38 7.52 -18.98
CA LEU A 154 11.64 7.05 -19.58
C LEU A 154 11.43 5.80 -20.46
N LYS A 155 10.25 5.18 -20.44
CA LYS A 155 9.90 4.04 -21.30
C LYS A 155 9.39 4.54 -22.65
N GLY A 156 10.34 4.89 -23.50
CA GLY A 156 10.17 5.04 -24.95
C GLY A 156 11.45 4.53 -25.60
N ILE A 157 11.32 3.69 -26.63
CA ILE A 157 12.38 3.11 -27.48
C ILE A 157 13.70 2.85 -26.73
N ARG A 158 13.96 1.60 -26.31
CA ARG A 158 15.30 1.23 -25.84
C ARG A 158 16.10 0.61 -26.96
N LEU A 159 17.31 1.13 -27.18
CA LEU A 159 18.29 0.47 -28.03
C LEU A 159 18.83 -0.74 -27.28
N ASN A 160 18.67 -1.94 -27.84
CA ASN A 160 19.32 -3.13 -27.29
C ASN A 160 20.83 -3.15 -27.64
N SER A 161 21.59 -4.08 -27.06
CA SER A 161 23.02 -4.25 -27.36
C SER A 161 23.33 -4.63 -28.81
N GLN A 162 22.30 -4.97 -29.59
CA GLN A 162 22.36 -5.26 -31.04
C GLN A 162 21.98 -4.05 -31.91
N GLY A 163 21.67 -2.88 -31.31
CA GLY A 163 21.30 -1.67 -32.02
C GLY A 163 19.84 -1.61 -32.47
N GLU A 164 18.99 -2.56 -32.06
CA GLU A 164 17.57 -2.58 -32.40
C GLU A 164 16.74 -1.77 -31.41
N ILE A 165 15.71 -1.12 -31.95
CA ILE A 165 14.73 -0.34 -31.20
C ILE A 165 13.69 -1.29 -30.63
N VAL A 166 13.74 -1.55 -29.32
CA VAL A 166 12.77 -2.40 -28.62
C VAL A 166 11.74 -1.52 -27.89
N PRO A 167 10.44 -1.64 -28.20
CA PRO A 167 9.39 -0.99 -27.42
C PRO A 167 9.31 -1.61 -26.03
N VAL A 168 9.25 -0.78 -24.99
CA VAL A 168 9.09 -1.25 -23.61
C VAL A 168 7.65 -1.02 -23.18
N GLU A 169 6.88 -2.10 -23.15
CA GLU A 169 5.49 -2.08 -22.70
C GLU A 169 5.39 -1.99 -21.16
N ILE A 170 4.27 -1.48 -20.67
CA ILE A 170 3.91 -1.50 -19.26
C ILE A 170 2.93 -2.65 -19.11
N ASN A 171 3.35 -3.68 -18.39
CA ASN A 171 2.55 -4.85 -18.15
C ASN A 171 1.89 -4.73 -16.77
N GLY A 172 0.73 -5.38 -16.63
CA GLY A 172 0.04 -5.52 -15.37
C GLY A 172 0.84 -6.29 -14.31
N PRO A 173 0.37 -6.26 -13.06
CA PRO A 173 1.03 -6.87 -11.91
C PRO A 173 1.36 -8.35 -12.17
N ALA A 174 2.61 -8.75 -11.88
CA ALA A 174 3.13 -10.10 -12.13
C ALA A 174 2.44 -11.22 -11.33
N ASP A 175 1.91 -10.89 -10.15
CA ASP A 175 1.18 -11.80 -9.28
C ASP A 175 0.15 -11.08 -8.39
N PHE A 176 -0.59 -11.87 -7.61
CA PHE A 176 -1.64 -11.39 -6.72
C PHE A 176 -1.15 -10.37 -5.69
N GLU A 177 0.05 -10.53 -5.12
CA GLU A 177 0.55 -9.57 -4.12
C GLU A 177 0.87 -8.23 -4.77
N ALA A 178 1.48 -8.22 -5.96
CA ALA A 178 1.69 -6.99 -6.72
C ALA A 178 0.35 -6.31 -7.09
N TRP A 179 -0.67 -7.09 -7.46
CA TRP A 179 -2.01 -6.56 -7.69
C TRP A 179 -2.64 -6.00 -6.41
N ARG A 180 -2.49 -6.68 -5.28
CA ARG A 180 -3.04 -6.28 -3.99
C ARG A 180 -2.44 -4.96 -3.50
N GLU A 181 -1.15 -4.75 -3.71
CA GLU A 181 -0.50 -3.48 -3.44
C GLU A 181 -1.11 -2.33 -4.26
N SER A 182 -1.30 -2.54 -5.56
CA SER A 182 -1.97 -1.57 -6.45
C SER A 182 -3.44 -1.35 -6.06
N TYR A 183 -4.17 -2.42 -5.73
CA TYR A 183 -5.56 -2.38 -5.29
C TYR A 183 -5.71 -1.64 -3.95
N SER A 184 -4.74 -1.75 -3.03
CA SER A 184 -4.74 -0.99 -1.78
C SER A 184 -4.69 0.52 -2.01
N VAL A 185 -3.96 0.99 -3.04
CA VAL A 185 -3.94 2.41 -3.44
C VAL A 185 -5.33 2.84 -3.93
N PHE A 186 -5.95 2.01 -4.77
CA PHE A 186 -7.31 2.24 -5.28
C PHE A 186 -8.34 2.27 -4.14
N ARG A 187 -8.24 1.32 -3.21
CA ARG A 187 -9.07 1.23 -2.01
C ARG A 187 -8.99 2.52 -1.18
N THR A 188 -7.79 3.00 -0.90
CA THR A 188 -7.59 4.27 -0.18
C THR A 188 -8.25 5.44 -0.93
N GLY A 189 -8.10 5.53 -2.25
CA GLY A 189 -8.76 6.55 -3.06
C GLY A 189 -10.29 6.52 -2.97
N CYS A 190 -10.89 5.33 -3.06
CA CYS A 190 -12.35 5.17 -2.96
C CYS A 190 -12.91 5.55 -1.59
N ILE A 191 -12.17 5.22 -0.52
CA ILE A 191 -12.53 5.59 0.86
C ILE A 191 -12.41 7.10 1.06
N MET A 192 -11.35 7.73 0.56
CA MET A 192 -11.14 9.18 0.68
C MET A 192 -12.28 9.98 0.04
N PHE A 193 -12.85 9.50 -1.07
CA PHE A 193 -13.98 10.15 -1.73
C PHE A 193 -15.36 9.67 -1.23
N GLY A 194 -15.40 8.75 -0.26
CA GLY A 194 -16.64 8.25 0.34
C GLY A 194 -17.57 7.54 -0.65
N GLN A 195 -17.04 6.96 -1.73
CA GLN A 195 -17.83 6.36 -2.81
C GLN A 195 -18.12 4.88 -2.59
N ILE A 196 -17.22 4.18 -1.88
CA ILE A 196 -17.30 2.75 -1.60
C ILE A 196 -16.81 2.51 -0.18
N SER A 197 -17.56 1.72 0.59
CA SER A 197 -17.20 1.37 1.95
C SER A 197 -16.01 0.40 2.01
N PRO A 198 -15.17 0.48 3.06
CA PRO A 198 -14.03 -0.42 3.23
C PRO A 198 -14.42 -1.90 3.15
N ALA A 199 -15.57 -2.26 3.74
CA ALA A 199 -16.06 -3.63 3.76
C ALA A 199 -16.33 -4.20 2.35
N ARG A 200 -16.91 -3.42 1.43
CA ARG A 200 -17.13 -3.89 0.04
C ARG A 200 -15.83 -4.07 -0.72
N LEU A 201 -14.89 -3.14 -0.53
CA LEU A 201 -13.58 -3.21 -1.16
C LEU A 201 -12.81 -4.45 -0.67
N ASP A 202 -12.90 -4.75 0.63
CA ASP A 202 -12.28 -5.92 1.27
C ASP A 202 -12.94 -7.23 0.80
N CYS A 203 -14.27 -7.26 0.65
CA CYS A 203 -14.97 -8.40 0.06
C CYS A 203 -14.50 -8.69 -1.36
N TYR A 204 -14.28 -7.66 -2.19
CA TYR A 204 -13.77 -7.82 -3.54
C TYR A 204 -12.32 -8.32 -3.55
N GLU A 205 -11.44 -7.77 -2.70
CA GLU A 205 -10.07 -8.28 -2.55
C GLU A 205 -10.06 -9.76 -2.16
N HIS A 206 -10.89 -10.13 -1.18
CA HIS A 206 -11.03 -11.52 -0.73
C HIS A 206 -11.55 -12.43 -1.85
N HIS A 207 -12.48 -11.94 -2.67
CA HIS A 207 -13.00 -12.68 -3.82
C HIS A 207 -11.90 -13.01 -4.83
N ILE A 208 -11.08 -12.02 -5.24
CA ILE A 208 -9.93 -12.25 -6.13
C ILE A 208 -8.90 -13.19 -5.48
N ARG A 209 -8.63 -13.01 -4.18
CA ARG A 209 -7.73 -13.90 -3.42
C ARG A 209 -8.20 -15.35 -3.48
N SER A 210 -9.49 -15.59 -3.26
CA SER A 210 -10.06 -16.94 -3.25
C SER A 210 -9.87 -17.65 -4.60
N TYR A 211 -9.97 -16.93 -5.72
CA TYR A 211 -9.71 -17.48 -7.04
C TYR A 211 -8.23 -17.73 -7.30
N HIS A 212 -7.36 -16.83 -6.85
CA HIS A 212 -5.91 -17.03 -6.94
C HIS A 212 -5.46 -18.25 -6.13
N GLU A 213 -5.99 -18.45 -4.91
CA GLU A 213 -5.73 -19.63 -4.09
C GLU A 213 -6.27 -20.92 -4.72
N ARG A 214 -7.45 -20.86 -5.36
CA ARG A 214 -8.10 -22.01 -6.00
C ARG A 214 -7.40 -22.49 -7.27
N TYR A 215 -7.01 -21.56 -8.16
CA TYR A 215 -6.47 -21.90 -9.49
C TYR A 215 -4.95 -21.76 -9.58
N GLY A 216 -4.32 -21.08 -8.61
CA GLY A 216 -2.88 -20.91 -8.51
C GLY A 216 -2.28 -19.92 -9.51
N ARG A 217 -0.95 -19.78 -9.43
CA ARG A 217 -0.17 -18.81 -10.24
C ARG A 217 -0.31 -19.01 -11.76
N GLY A 218 -0.54 -20.24 -12.22
CA GLY A 218 -0.65 -20.55 -13.65
C GLY A 218 -1.85 -19.92 -14.36
N CYS A 219 -2.89 -19.55 -13.60
CA CYS A 219 -4.09 -18.89 -14.13
C CYS A 219 -4.11 -17.39 -13.81
N TRP A 220 -3.03 -16.83 -13.28
CA TRP A 220 -3.00 -15.42 -12.85
C TRP A 220 -3.30 -14.44 -13.98
N ALA A 221 -2.73 -14.64 -15.17
CA ALA A 221 -2.98 -13.77 -16.32
C ALA A 221 -4.46 -13.74 -16.72
N LEU A 222 -5.14 -14.89 -16.67
CA LEU A 222 -6.58 -14.99 -16.91
C LEU A 222 -7.39 -14.29 -15.82
N LEU A 223 -7.02 -14.51 -14.55
CA LEU A 223 -7.67 -13.86 -13.40
C LEU A 223 -7.54 -12.34 -13.46
N TYR A 224 -6.37 -11.82 -13.81
CA TYR A 224 -6.15 -10.38 -13.95
C TYR A 224 -6.98 -9.78 -15.09
N GLN A 225 -7.13 -10.49 -16.21
CA GLN A 225 -8.02 -10.05 -17.29
C GLN A 225 -9.48 -10.03 -16.87
N ALA A 226 -9.94 -11.09 -16.19
CA ALA A 226 -11.29 -11.13 -15.65
C ALA A 226 -11.53 -9.98 -14.64
N ASP A 227 -10.56 -9.65 -13.77
CA ASP A 227 -10.61 -8.48 -12.88
C ASP A 227 -10.72 -7.15 -13.64
N VAL A 228 -9.91 -6.95 -14.68
CA VAL A 228 -9.95 -5.74 -15.51
C VAL A 228 -11.32 -5.57 -16.16
N ARG A 229 -11.85 -6.64 -16.79
CA ARG A 229 -13.19 -6.64 -17.38
C ARG A 229 -14.28 -6.44 -16.32
N ALA A 230 -14.11 -7.00 -15.13
CA ALA A 230 -15.05 -6.82 -14.03
C ALA A 230 -15.12 -5.33 -13.59
N ARG A 231 -13.97 -4.70 -13.39
CA ARG A 231 -13.89 -3.31 -12.92
C ARG A 231 -14.26 -2.28 -14.01
N LEU A 232 -14.09 -2.61 -15.29
CA LEU A 232 -14.33 -1.70 -16.40
C LEU A 232 -15.72 -1.88 -17.03
N GLU A 233 -16.09 -3.11 -17.37
CA GLU A 233 -17.30 -3.42 -18.14
C GLU A 233 -18.46 -3.85 -17.25
N LEU A 234 -18.23 -4.84 -16.38
CA LEU A 234 -19.26 -5.38 -15.49
C LEU A 234 -19.75 -4.31 -14.52
N ALA A 235 -18.83 -3.53 -13.94
CA ALA A 235 -19.17 -2.45 -13.03
C ALA A 235 -20.14 -1.44 -13.66
N GLU A 236 -19.89 -1.04 -14.91
CA GLU A 236 -20.74 -0.09 -15.64
C GLU A 236 -22.08 -0.71 -16.05
N ARG A 237 -22.08 -2.00 -16.41
CA ARG A 237 -23.32 -2.76 -16.69
C ARG A 237 -24.21 -2.82 -15.44
N LEU A 238 -23.64 -3.21 -14.30
CA LEU A 238 -24.36 -3.28 -13.04
C LEU A 238 -24.85 -1.90 -12.60
N ARG A 239 -24.06 -0.84 -12.77
CA ARG A 239 -24.52 0.52 -12.45
C ARG A 239 -25.79 0.90 -13.23
N ARG A 240 -25.84 0.62 -14.53
CA ARG A 240 -27.01 0.89 -15.37
C ARG A 240 -28.21 0.08 -14.91
N GLN A 241 -28.02 -1.21 -14.68
CA GLN A 241 -29.07 -2.10 -14.16
C GLN A 241 -29.60 -1.62 -12.80
N GLY A 242 -28.73 -1.34 -11.84
CA GLY A 242 -29.12 -0.88 -10.51
C GLY A 242 -29.86 0.46 -10.54
N LYS A 243 -29.53 1.35 -11.50
CA LYS A 243 -30.29 2.57 -11.75
C LYS A 243 -31.68 2.29 -12.29
N GLU A 244 -31.81 1.44 -13.30
CA GLU A 244 -33.10 1.06 -13.88
C GLU A 244 -34.00 0.37 -12.84
N GLU A 245 -33.46 -0.55 -12.05
CA GLU A 245 -34.15 -1.23 -10.96
C GLU A 245 -34.60 -0.26 -9.87
N HIS A 246 -33.75 0.68 -9.49
CA HIS A 246 -34.08 1.74 -8.54
C HIS A 246 -35.22 2.63 -9.07
N ASP A 247 -35.13 3.10 -10.32
CA ASP A 247 -36.12 3.99 -10.92
C ASP A 247 -37.49 3.28 -11.05
N CYS A 248 -37.49 1.99 -11.39
CA CYS A 248 -38.70 1.15 -11.39
C CYS A 248 -39.28 0.96 -9.98
N ALA A 249 -38.44 0.67 -8.99
CA ALA A 249 -38.88 0.48 -7.61
C ALA A 249 -39.48 1.77 -7.02
N VAL A 250 -38.86 2.92 -7.27
CA VAL A 250 -39.37 4.22 -6.84
C VAL A 250 -40.70 4.55 -7.53
N ALA A 251 -40.83 4.27 -8.83
CA ALA A 251 -42.09 4.44 -9.55
C ALA A 251 -43.22 3.53 -9.00
N ALA A 252 -42.87 2.35 -8.52
CA ALA A 252 -43.80 1.42 -7.86
C ALA A 252 -44.07 1.75 -6.38
N GLY A 253 -43.47 2.81 -5.82
CA GLY A 253 -43.59 3.19 -4.41
C GLY A 253 -42.79 2.30 -3.43
N GLY A 254 -41.87 1.50 -3.94
CA GLY A 254 -40.95 0.65 -3.17
C GLY A 254 -39.62 1.34 -2.86
N SER A 255 -38.73 0.59 -2.21
CA SER A 255 -37.35 1.00 -1.89
C SER A 255 -36.35 0.03 -2.50
N HIS A 256 -35.23 0.54 -3.02
CA HIS A 256 -34.15 -0.26 -3.60
C HIS A 256 -32.81 0.09 -2.91
N PRO A 257 -31.90 -0.89 -2.66
CA PRO A 257 -30.62 -0.63 -2.00
C PRO A 257 -29.61 0.21 -2.79
N PHE A 258 -29.90 0.54 -4.05
CA PHE A 258 -29.03 1.38 -4.89
C PHE A 258 -29.24 2.86 -4.55
N ASP A 259 -28.17 3.56 -4.17
CA ASP A 259 -28.20 5.01 -3.94
C ASP A 259 -27.50 5.74 -5.10
N PRO A 260 -28.20 6.62 -5.83
CA PRO A 260 -27.61 7.42 -6.91
C PRO A 260 -26.41 8.29 -6.51
N LYS A 261 -26.25 8.63 -5.21
CA LYS A 261 -25.12 9.44 -4.71
C LYS A 261 -23.85 8.62 -4.49
N ILE A 262 -23.99 7.33 -4.18
CA ILE A 262 -22.89 6.37 -3.98
C ILE A 262 -23.15 5.10 -4.79
N PRO A 263 -23.30 5.20 -6.12
CA PRO A 263 -23.78 4.08 -6.94
C PRO A 263 -22.82 2.88 -6.90
N TRP A 264 -21.55 3.14 -6.64
CA TRP A 264 -20.49 2.14 -6.64
C TRP A 264 -20.52 1.20 -5.44
N GLU A 265 -21.11 1.62 -4.31
CA GLU A 265 -21.29 0.76 -3.14
C GLU A 265 -22.11 -0.50 -3.48
N TRP A 266 -23.25 -0.28 -4.16
CA TRP A 266 -24.11 -1.38 -4.61
C TRP A 266 -23.44 -2.21 -5.71
N VAL A 267 -22.79 -1.54 -6.67
CA VAL A 267 -22.09 -2.21 -7.78
C VAL A 267 -21.01 -3.17 -7.27
N TRP A 268 -20.15 -2.73 -6.36
CA TRP A 268 -19.07 -3.59 -5.82
C TRP A 268 -19.60 -4.81 -5.06
N ASN A 269 -20.74 -4.68 -4.39
CA ASN A 269 -21.44 -5.81 -3.78
C ASN A 269 -21.99 -6.79 -4.82
N MET A 270 -22.45 -6.29 -5.96
CA MET A 270 -23.05 -7.11 -7.02
C MET A 270 -22.02 -7.79 -7.90
N ILE A 271 -20.87 -7.15 -8.15
CA ILE A 271 -19.77 -7.75 -8.91
C ILE A 271 -19.36 -9.10 -8.30
N VAL A 272 -19.20 -9.16 -6.97
CA VAL A 272 -18.79 -10.39 -6.25
C VAL A 272 -19.86 -11.50 -6.35
N LYS A 273 -21.13 -11.12 -6.54
CA LYS A 273 -22.26 -12.06 -6.59
C LYS A 273 -22.63 -12.48 -8.02
N ASP A 274 -22.06 -11.88 -9.06
CA ASP A 274 -22.33 -12.22 -10.46
C ASP A 274 -21.59 -13.52 -10.85
N HIS A 275 -22.13 -14.66 -10.42
CA HIS A 275 -21.59 -15.97 -10.76
C HIS A 275 -21.55 -16.23 -12.27
N ALA A 276 -22.50 -15.71 -13.04
CA ALA A 276 -22.54 -15.94 -14.48
C ALA A 276 -21.35 -15.30 -15.19
N PHE A 277 -20.97 -14.09 -14.77
CA PHE A 277 -19.77 -13.42 -15.26
C PHE A 277 -18.51 -14.22 -14.90
N TRP A 278 -18.29 -14.52 -13.62
CA TRP A 278 -17.07 -15.20 -13.18
C TRP A 278 -16.96 -16.61 -13.74
N HIS A 279 -18.08 -17.30 -13.90
CA HIS A 279 -18.09 -18.62 -14.54
C HIS A 279 -17.56 -18.56 -15.97
N ARG A 280 -18.09 -17.64 -16.79
CA ARG A 280 -17.72 -17.50 -18.20
C ARG A 280 -16.31 -16.94 -18.40
N GLU A 281 -15.95 -15.90 -17.66
CA GLU A 281 -14.69 -15.18 -17.88
C GLU A 281 -13.49 -15.83 -17.19
N LEU A 282 -13.72 -16.61 -16.12
CA LEU A 282 -12.65 -17.15 -15.29
C LEU A 282 -12.77 -18.66 -15.05
N GLU A 283 -13.88 -19.15 -14.49
CA GLU A 283 -13.93 -20.53 -14.01
C GLU A 283 -13.85 -21.55 -15.16
N GLU A 284 -14.65 -21.37 -16.21
CA GLU A 284 -14.64 -22.26 -17.37
C GLU A 284 -13.27 -22.23 -18.10
N PRO A 285 -12.68 -21.06 -18.44
CA PRO A 285 -11.36 -21.05 -19.05
C PRO A 285 -10.25 -21.56 -18.12
N ALA A 286 -10.31 -21.29 -16.80
CA ALA A 286 -9.33 -21.79 -15.84
C ALA A 286 -9.38 -23.33 -15.74
N LEU A 287 -10.57 -23.91 -15.75
CA LEU A 287 -10.75 -25.37 -15.77
C LEU A 287 -10.15 -25.99 -17.04
N LEU A 288 -10.33 -25.38 -18.21
CA LEU A 288 -9.75 -25.85 -19.48
C LEU A 288 -8.21 -25.80 -19.47
N ILE A 289 -7.63 -24.76 -18.86
CA ILE A 289 -6.18 -24.62 -18.68
C ILE A 289 -5.64 -25.71 -17.73
N LEU A 290 -6.29 -25.89 -16.58
CA LEU A 290 -5.85 -26.88 -15.57
C LEU A 290 -6.03 -28.32 -16.04
N ALA A 291 -7.09 -28.60 -16.81
CA ALA A 291 -7.30 -29.87 -17.48
C ALA A 291 -6.30 -30.12 -18.63
N LYS A 292 -5.38 -29.17 -18.90
CA LYS A 292 -4.39 -29.19 -20.00
C LYS A 292 -5.02 -29.39 -21.37
N THR A 293 -6.31 -29.07 -21.51
CA THR A 293 -7.04 -29.21 -22.76
C THR A 293 -6.77 -28.02 -23.67
N GLN A 294 -6.44 -26.85 -23.10
CA GLN A 294 -6.00 -25.66 -23.84
C GLN A 294 -4.79 -24.99 -23.19
N LYS A 295 -3.99 -24.28 -24.00
CA LYS A 295 -2.84 -23.51 -23.52
C LYS A 295 -3.30 -22.15 -22.99
N THR A 296 -2.68 -21.65 -21.92
CA THR A 296 -2.94 -20.32 -21.34
C THR A 296 -2.91 -19.20 -22.40
N SER A 297 -2.00 -19.27 -23.38
CA SER A 297 -1.88 -18.29 -24.46
C SER A 297 -3.05 -18.27 -25.46
N GLN A 298 -3.93 -19.27 -25.46
CA GLN A 298 -5.10 -19.33 -26.34
C GLN A 298 -6.36 -18.74 -25.70
N LEU A 299 -6.39 -18.70 -24.37
CA LEU A 299 -7.56 -18.27 -23.59
C LEU A 299 -7.36 -16.89 -22.94
N VAL A 300 -6.11 -16.48 -22.75
CA VAL A 300 -5.75 -15.13 -22.29
C VAL A 300 -5.82 -14.19 -23.51
N GLY A 301 -6.66 -13.15 -23.42
CA GLY A 301 -6.78 -12.11 -24.43
C GLY A 301 -5.53 -11.22 -24.49
N ALA A 302 -5.48 -10.30 -25.47
CA ALA A 302 -4.39 -9.32 -25.55
C ALA A 302 -4.69 -8.01 -24.78
N ASP A 303 -5.83 -7.97 -24.08
CA ASP A 303 -6.45 -6.78 -23.49
C ASP A 303 -5.81 -6.34 -22.16
N ALA A 304 -5.25 -7.27 -21.38
CA ALA A 304 -4.46 -6.95 -20.20
C ALA A 304 -3.25 -7.90 -20.07
N PRO A 305 -2.07 -7.53 -20.60
CA PRO A 305 -0.86 -8.34 -20.46
C PRO A 305 -0.30 -8.26 -19.03
N VAL A 306 0.33 -9.33 -18.56
CA VAL A 306 0.92 -9.43 -17.21
C VAL A 306 2.44 -9.56 -17.29
N GLU A 307 3.18 -8.99 -16.33
CA GLU A 307 4.63 -9.18 -16.22
C GLU A 307 4.99 -10.66 -15.97
N VAL A 308 5.89 -11.21 -16.79
CA VAL A 308 6.37 -12.59 -16.62
C VAL A 308 7.37 -12.64 -15.45
N PRO A 309 7.16 -13.48 -14.42
CA PRO A 309 8.11 -13.65 -13.33
C PRO A 309 9.40 -14.30 -13.87
N GLY A 310 10.48 -13.52 -14.01
CA GLY A 310 11.78 -14.05 -14.48
C GLY A 310 12.65 -13.08 -15.26
N ASN A 311 12.15 -11.92 -15.71
CA ASN A 311 12.97 -10.98 -16.50
C ASN A 311 13.78 -9.97 -15.66
N LEU A 312 13.97 -10.25 -14.36
CA LEU A 312 14.88 -9.53 -13.48
C LEU A 312 16.16 -10.36 -13.28
N GLY A 313 16.97 -10.54 -14.32
CA GLY A 313 18.16 -11.37 -14.16
C GLY A 313 19.00 -11.62 -15.40
N ALA A 314 19.32 -10.61 -16.21
CA ALA A 314 20.41 -10.72 -17.19
C ALA A 314 20.97 -9.35 -17.60
N ASP A 315 21.37 -8.52 -16.63
CA ASP A 315 22.49 -7.59 -16.87
C ASP A 315 22.99 -6.99 -15.55
N ARG A 316 23.83 -7.75 -14.85
CA ARG A 316 24.77 -7.17 -13.89
C ARG A 316 26.05 -6.97 -14.70
N PRO A 317 26.52 -5.74 -14.99
CA PRO A 317 27.79 -5.58 -15.65
C PRO A 317 28.86 -6.09 -14.69
N THR A 318 29.40 -7.26 -14.97
CA THR A 318 30.62 -7.75 -14.34
C THR A 318 31.68 -6.69 -14.58
N ARG A 319 32.12 -6.00 -13.52
CA ARG A 319 33.26 -5.09 -13.55
C ARG A 319 34.50 -5.92 -13.90
N THR A 320 34.76 -6.13 -15.17
CA THR A 320 36.05 -6.59 -15.67
C THR A 320 37.01 -5.43 -15.47
N GLN A 321 37.90 -5.55 -14.47
CA GLN A 321 39.04 -4.66 -14.39
C GLN A 321 39.92 -4.91 -15.62
N PRO A 322 40.41 -3.85 -16.31
CA PRO A 322 41.36 -4.06 -17.38
C PRO A 322 42.68 -4.55 -16.77
N SER A 323 43.08 -5.77 -17.15
CA SER A 323 44.43 -6.27 -16.88
C SER A 323 45.41 -5.41 -17.66
N VAL A 324 46.21 -4.62 -16.95
CA VAL A 324 47.40 -3.97 -17.52
C VAL A 324 48.41 -5.08 -17.79
N SER A 325 48.41 -5.62 -19.01
CA SER A 325 49.48 -6.49 -19.48
C SER A 325 50.74 -5.64 -19.67
N ALA A 326 51.69 -5.81 -18.75
CA ALA A 326 53.03 -5.29 -18.86
C ALA A 326 53.67 -5.75 -20.18
N ARG A 327 54.04 -4.78 -21.03
CA ARG A 327 54.83 -5.03 -22.23
C ARG A 327 56.28 -5.22 -21.79
N THR A 328 56.70 -6.47 -21.59
CA THR A 328 58.10 -6.85 -21.53
C THR A 328 58.74 -6.59 -22.89
N MET A 329 59.58 -5.56 -22.97
CA MET A 329 60.58 -5.40 -24.03
C MET A 329 61.91 -5.97 -23.50
N SER A 330 62.18 -7.22 -23.83
CA SER A 330 63.53 -7.73 -24.09
C SER A 330 63.46 -8.40 -25.47
N GLY A 331 64.43 -8.35 -26.38
CA GLY A 331 65.78 -7.82 -26.41
C GLY A 331 66.51 -8.54 -27.57
N ASN A 332 67.48 -7.87 -28.17
CA ASN A 332 68.53 -8.38 -29.08
C ASN A 332 68.15 -8.70 -30.54
N THR A 333 68.68 -7.90 -31.47
CA THR A 333 70.04 -8.07 -32.02
C THR A 333 70.60 -6.74 -32.49
#